data_AF-A0A2V9UZ42-F1
#
_entry.id   AF-A0A2V9UZ42-F1
#
_cell.length_a   1.000
_cell.length_b   1.000
_cell.length_c   1.000
_cell.angle_alpha   90.00
_cell.angle_beta   90.00
_cell.angle_gamma   90.00
#
_symmetry.space_group_name_H-M   'P 1'
#
loop_
_entity.id
_entity.type
_entity.pdbx_description
1 polymer ?
#
loop_
_entity_poly.entity_id
_entity_poly.type
_entity_poly.pdbx_seq_one_letter_code
_entity_poly.pdbx_strand_id
1 'polypeptide(L)'
;MLEQQFAGFKVVQLSSAMDLERSFGPIYARGLLRQGQGAFAVLGVNQQETQASIDAALTFAILWMNACREAQDGKVIVEGLKLFVPAGTSALTRERMAHLNQEAAKRQLYELAERGESLREIDCGDRGNIATRLVHCTDEKCRRIRRHVAPRR
;
A
#
# COMPACT_ATOMS: atom_id res chain seq x y z
N MET A 1 6.17 17.59 11.22
CA MET A 1 6.81 16.37 10.68
C MET A 1 6.74 16.28 9.15
N LEU A 2 5.58 16.07 8.51
CA LEU A 2 5.51 15.85 7.05
C LEU A 2 6.10 16.99 6.20
N GLU A 3 5.77 18.25 6.48
CA GLU A 3 6.30 19.40 5.71
C GLU A 3 7.80 19.65 5.93
N GLN A 4 8.34 19.18 7.07
CA GLN A 4 9.77 19.28 7.39
C GLN A 4 10.58 18.16 6.74
N GLN A 5 10.02 16.95 6.67
CA GLN A 5 10.66 15.77 6.08
C GLN A 5 10.54 15.73 4.55
N PHE A 6 9.51 16.37 3.98
CA PHE A 6 9.27 16.44 2.54
C PHE A 6 9.30 17.89 2.06
N ALA A 7 10.50 18.51 2.12
CA ALA A 7 10.69 19.88 1.67
C ALA A 7 10.19 20.09 0.23
N GLY A 8 9.32 21.08 0.03
CA GLY A 8 8.69 21.38 -1.27
C GLY A 8 7.33 20.71 -1.51
N PHE A 9 6.88 19.82 -0.63
CA PHE A 9 5.50 19.31 -0.64
C PHE A 9 4.62 20.13 0.29
N LYS A 10 3.45 20.55 -0.22
CA LYS A 10 2.39 21.17 0.58
C LYS A 10 1.37 20.12 1.00
N VAL A 11 1.00 20.10 2.27
CA VAL A 11 -0.15 19.28 2.74
C VAL A 11 -1.44 19.96 2.24
N VAL A 12 -2.14 19.30 1.32
CA VAL A 12 -3.41 19.80 0.75
C VAL A 12 -4.59 19.40 1.63
N GLN A 13 -4.54 18.19 2.17
CA GLN A 13 -5.57 17.64 3.04
C GLN A 13 -4.92 16.68 4.03
N LEU A 14 -5.36 16.74 5.29
CA LEU A 14 -5.04 15.76 6.32
C LEU A 14 -6.30 15.55 7.17
N SER A 15 -6.76 14.32 7.30
CA SER A 15 -7.95 13.97 8.06
C SER A 15 -7.89 12.54 8.58
N SER A 16 -8.31 12.35 9.81
CA SER A 16 -8.66 11.04 10.38
C SER A 16 -10.18 10.88 10.53
N ALA A 17 -10.97 11.79 9.96
CA ALA A 17 -12.43 11.73 10.05
C ALA A 17 -12.95 10.41 9.48
N MET A 18 -13.98 9.86 10.11
CA MET A 18 -14.62 8.65 9.60
C MET A 18 -15.29 8.96 8.26
N ASP A 19 -15.03 8.13 7.25
CA ASP A 19 -15.66 8.22 5.93
C ASP A 19 -16.21 6.84 5.61
N LEU A 20 -17.44 6.60 6.05
CA LEU A 20 -18.12 5.30 5.90
C LEU A 20 -18.50 5.02 4.45
N GLU A 21 -18.71 6.04 3.63
CA GLU A 21 -19.00 5.86 2.20
C GLU A 21 -17.83 5.18 1.48
N ARG A 22 -16.60 5.50 1.88
CA ARG A 22 -15.37 4.91 1.33
C ARG A 22 -14.75 3.85 2.24
N SER A 23 -15.49 3.38 3.24
CA SER A 23 -15.08 2.35 4.20
C SER A 23 -13.84 2.71 5.03
N PHE A 24 -13.60 4.00 5.28
CA PHE A 24 -12.50 4.44 6.11
C PHE A 24 -12.92 4.70 7.56
N GLY A 25 -12.40 3.86 8.45
CA GLY A 25 -12.44 4.12 9.89
C GLY A 25 -11.52 5.27 10.33
N PRO A 26 -11.65 5.72 11.60
CA PRO A 26 -10.83 6.79 12.17
C PRO A 26 -9.39 6.35 12.48
N ILE A 27 -9.13 5.04 12.42
CA ILE A 27 -7.85 4.37 12.70
C ILE A 27 -6.71 4.87 11.79
N TYR A 28 -7.06 5.29 10.56
CA TYR A 28 -6.07 5.70 9.57
C TYR A 28 -6.11 7.21 9.38
N ALA A 29 -4.99 7.88 9.68
CA ALA A 29 -4.76 9.25 9.26
C ALA A 29 -4.50 9.27 7.75
N ARG A 30 -5.25 10.09 7.02
CA ARG A 30 -5.20 10.15 5.55
C ARG A 30 -4.89 11.56 5.09
N GLY A 31 -4.18 11.69 3.99
CA GLY A 31 -3.87 13.00 3.44
C GLY A 31 -3.41 12.99 2.01
N LEU A 32 -3.21 14.18 1.47
CA LEU A 32 -2.69 14.41 0.12
C LEU A 32 -1.57 15.43 0.19
N LEU A 33 -0.38 15.04 -0.26
CA LEU A 33 0.76 15.93 -0.44
C LEU A 33 0.82 16.36 -1.88
N ARG A 34 1.04 17.66 -2.14
CA ARG A 34 1.13 18.19 -3.51
C ARG A 34 2.45 18.93 -3.72
N GLN A 35 3.05 18.72 -4.87
CA GLN A 35 4.21 19.45 -5.36
C GLN A 35 3.98 19.79 -6.84
N GLY A 36 3.65 21.05 -7.13
CA GLY A 36 3.29 21.48 -8.48
C GLY A 36 2.04 20.76 -9.02
N GLN A 37 2.19 20.05 -10.14
CA GLN A 37 1.15 19.20 -10.75
C GLN A 37 1.17 17.75 -10.27
N GLY A 38 2.18 17.36 -9.48
CA GLY A 38 2.27 16.04 -8.86
C GLY A 38 1.67 16.02 -7.46
N ALA A 39 1.13 14.87 -7.06
CA ALA A 39 0.66 14.62 -5.72
C ALA A 39 0.90 13.18 -5.27
N PHE A 40 1.00 13.00 -3.94
CA PHE A 40 1.12 11.71 -3.29
C PHE A 40 -0.01 11.56 -2.27
N ALA A 41 -0.72 10.44 -2.36
CA ALA A 41 -1.60 10.02 -1.29
C ALA A 41 -0.75 9.63 -0.07
N VAL A 42 -1.22 10.00 1.12
CA VAL A 42 -0.59 9.69 2.40
C VAL A 42 -1.57 8.91 3.25
N LEU A 43 -1.10 7.82 3.86
CA LEU A 43 -1.83 7.13 4.90
C LEU A 43 -0.89 6.76 6.04
N GLY A 44 -1.35 6.94 7.28
CA GLY A 44 -0.63 6.58 8.49
C GLY A 44 -1.51 5.82 9.48
N VAL A 45 -0.87 4.96 10.28
CA VAL A 45 -1.51 4.20 11.37
C VAL A 45 -0.69 4.36 12.65
N ASN A 46 -1.35 4.48 13.80
CA ASN A 46 -0.70 4.68 15.10
C ASN A 46 -0.23 3.34 15.72
N GLN A 47 0.76 3.39 16.61
CA GLN A 47 1.31 2.21 17.31
C GLN A 47 0.32 1.56 18.30
N GLN A 48 -0.69 2.29 18.77
CA GLN A 48 -1.73 1.79 19.67
C GLN A 48 -2.72 0.85 18.97
N GLU A 49 -2.70 0.81 17.64
CA GLU A 49 -3.56 -0.03 16.82
C GLU A 49 -3.07 -1.47 16.77
N THR A 50 -4.00 -2.40 16.51
CA THR A 50 -3.65 -3.82 16.41
C THR A 50 -2.75 -4.11 15.20
N GLN A 51 -1.93 -5.15 15.27
CA GLN A 51 -1.12 -5.59 14.12
C GLN A 51 -1.98 -5.89 12.89
N ALA A 52 -3.20 -6.43 13.08
CA ALA A 52 -4.14 -6.65 11.97
C ALA A 52 -4.57 -5.35 11.28
N SER A 53 -4.81 -4.27 12.04
CA SER A 53 -5.08 -2.94 11.50
C SER A 53 -3.88 -2.39 10.73
N ILE A 54 -2.67 -2.55 11.28
CA ILE A 54 -1.43 -2.11 10.63
C ILE A 54 -1.21 -2.85 9.30
N ASP A 55 -1.44 -4.16 9.28
CA ASP A 55 -1.31 -5.00 8.09
C ASP A 55 -2.38 -4.67 7.03
N ALA A 56 -3.56 -4.24 7.47
CA ALA A 56 -4.64 -3.79 6.61
C ALA A 56 -4.42 -2.36 6.06
N ALA A 57 -3.52 -1.58 6.66
CA ALA A 57 -3.27 -0.19 6.27
C ALA A 57 -2.91 -0.05 4.79
N LEU A 58 -2.16 -1.00 4.21
CA LEU A 58 -1.82 -1.00 2.79
C LEU A 58 -3.06 -1.01 1.88
N THR A 59 -4.06 -1.83 2.22
CA THR A 59 -5.31 -1.93 1.45
C THR A 59 -6.02 -0.59 1.46
N PHE A 60 -6.20 0.01 2.65
CA PHE A 60 -6.84 1.33 2.77
C PHE A 60 -6.02 2.43 2.10
N ALA A 61 -4.70 2.32 2.09
CA ALA A 61 -3.83 3.29 1.45
C ALA A 61 -4.00 3.28 -0.08
N ILE A 62 -4.18 2.10 -0.68
CA ILE A 62 -4.51 1.95 -2.10
C ILE A 62 -5.89 2.53 -2.41
N LEU A 63 -6.90 2.25 -1.58
CA LEU A 63 -8.24 2.81 -1.73
C LEU A 63 -8.22 4.34 -1.63
N TRP A 64 -7.45 4.88 -0.68
CA TRP A 64 -7.31 6.32 -0.50
C TRP A 64 -6.62 6.97 -1.70
N MET A 65 -5.58 6.34 -2.25
CA MET A 65 -4.94 6.80 -3.47
C MET A 65 -5.91 6.82 -4.65
N ASN A 66 -6.76 5.80 -4.79
CA ASN A 66 -7.79 5.78 -5.83
C ASN A 66 -8.82 6.92 -5.64
N ALA A 67 -9.32 7.09 -4.41
CA ALA A 67 -10.21 8.20 -4.07
C ALA A 67 -9.59 9.58 -4.36
N CYS A 68 -8.28 9.75 -4.09
CA CYS A 68 -7.56 10.98 -4.45
C CYS A 68 -7.49 11.17 -5.97
N ARG A 69 -7.27 10.11 -6.76
CA ARG A 69 -7.25 10.21 -8.23
C ARG A 69 -8.60 10.65 -8.78
N GLU A 70 -9.68 10.08 -8.26
CA GLU A 70 -11.06 10.44 -8.61
C GLU A 70 -11.36 11.90 -8.23
N ALA A 71 -11.02 12.31 -7.01
CA ALA A 71 -11.34 13.65 -6.49
C ALA A 71 -10.61 14.79 -7.24
N GLN A 72 -9.41 14.53 -7.76
CA GLN A 72 -8.62 15.56 -8.45
C GLN A 72 -9.07 15.81 -9.89
N ASP A 73 -9.93 14.96 -10.46
CA ASP A 73 -10.56 15.14 -11.79
C ASP A 73 -9.55 15.55 -12.89
N GLY A 74 -8.39 14.88 -12.90
CA GLY A 74 -7.31 15.12 -13.88
C GLY A 74 -6.52 16.43 -13.69
N LYS A 75 -6.88 17.30 -12.73
CA LYS A 75 -6.19 18.58 -12.48
C LYS A 75 -4.80 18.40 -11.85
N VAL A 76 -4.59 17.27 -11.18
CA VAL A 76 -3.34 16.93 -10.49
C VAL A 76 -3.10 15.44 -10.67
N ILE A 77 -1.85 15.07 -10.98
CA ILE A 77 -1.44 13.68 -11.16
C ILE A 77 -1.08 13.10 -9.80
N VAL A 78 -1.85 12.13 -9.32
CA VAL A 78 -1.51 11.37 -8.11
C VAL A 78 -0.53 10.26 -8.48
N GLU A 79 0.77 10.57 -8.33
CA GLU A 79 1.89 9.74 -8.76
C GLU A 79 2.05 8.46 -7.94
N GLY A 80 1.59 8.48 -6.69
CA GLY A 80 1.76 7.34 -5.82
C GLY A 80 1.31 7.51 -4.38
N LEU A 81 1.82 6.61 -3.55
CA LEU A 81 1.45 6.43 -2.15
C LEU A 81 2.69 6.49 -1.24
N LYS A 82 2.56 7.24 -0.15
CA LYS A 82 3.47 7.22 1.02
C LYS A 82 2.70 6.63 2.21
N LEU A 83 3.17 5.49 2.71
CA LEU A 83 2.55 4.77 3.83
C LEU A 83 3.45 4.88 5.07
N PHE A 84 2.86 5.25 6.20
CA PHE A 84 3.55 5.40 7.48
C PHE A 84 3.03 4.36 8.47
N VAL A 85 3.91 3.50 8.96
CA VAL A 85 3.58 2.46 9.95
C VAL A 85 4.48 2.59 11.18
N PRO A 86 4.08 2.06 12.34
CA PRO A 86 4.93 2.02 13.52
C PRO A 86 6.26 1.29 13.24
N ALA A 87 7.32 1.72 13.91
CA ALA A 87 8.61 1.07 13.80
C ALA A 87 8.55 -0.40 14.25
N GLY A 88 9.14 -1.30 13.45
CA GLY A 88 9.18 -2.74 13.74
C GLY A 88 7.93 -3.53 13.32
N THR A 89 6.92 -2.89 12.74
CA THR A 89 5.66 -3.57 12.33
C THR A 89 5.50 -3.68 10.81
N SER A 90 6.50 -3.25 10.03
CA SER A 90 6.37 -3.08 8.58
C SER A 90 6.58 -4.36 7.75
N ALA A 91 6.98 -5.47 8.37
CA ALA A 91 7.43 -6.68 7.68
C ALA A 91 6.43 -7.22 6.63
N LEU A 92 5.15 -7.39 7.00
CA LEU A 92 4.13 -7.91 6.07
C LEU A 92 3.77 -6.87 5.00
N THR A 93 3.63 -5.61 5.41
CA THR A 93 3.33 -4.49 4.50
C THR A 93 4.42 -4.33 3.44
N ARG A 94 5.69 -4.43 3.83
CA ARG A 94 6.85 -4.40 2.95
C ARG A 94 6.79 -5.53 1.91
N GLU A 95 6.52 -6.76 2.36
CA GLU A 95 6.40 -7.93 1.48
C GLU A 95 5.28 -7.77 0.45
N ARG A 96 4.11 -7.31 0.89
CA ARG A 96 2.97 -7.03 -0.02
C ARG A 96 3.30 -5.90 -1.00
N MET A 97 3.94 -4.83 -0.52
CA MET A 97 4.34 -3.72 -1.38
C MET A 97 5.38 -4.12 -2.43
N ALA A 98 6.26 -5.09 -2.14
CA ALA A 98 7.22 -5.63 -3.10
C ALA A 98 6.54 -6.28 -4.32
N HIS A 99 5.34 -6.83 -4.13
CA HIS A 99 4.58 -7.58 -5.14
C HIS A 99 3.56 -6.75 -5.92
N LEU A 100 3.35 -5.48 -5.55
CA LEU A 100 2.46 -4.59 -6.29
C LEU A 100 3.09 -4.19 -7.65
N ASN A 101 2.25 -3.99 -8.68
CA ASN A 101 2.68 -3.64 -10.04
C ASN A 101 3.46 -2.30 -10.07
N GLN A 102 4.76 -2.37 -10.36
CA GLN A 102 5.70 -1.24 -10.35
C GLN A 102 5.31 -0.10 -11.29
N GLU A 103 4.61 -0.41 -12.38
CA GLU A 103 4.17 0.59 -13.35
C GLU A 103 2.90 1.34 -12.93
N ALA A 104 2.15 0.84 -11.96
CA ALA A 104 0.84 1.40 -11.59
C ALA A 104 0.91 2.64 -10.68
N ALA A 105 1.95 2.75 -9.84
CA ALA A 105 2.13 3.83 -8.87
C ALA A 105 3.50 3.77 -8.17
N LYS A 106 4.05 4.95 -7.85
CA LYS A 106 5.18 5.08 -6.90
C LYS A 106 4.72 4.65 -5.50
N ARG A 107 5.57 3.91 -4.78
CA ARG A 107 5.26 3.34 -3.47
C ARG A 107 6.42 3.55 -2.53
N GLN A 108 6.15 4.20 -1.41
CA GLN A 108 7.14 4.46 -0.38
C GLN A 108 6.57 4.03 0.98
N LEU A 109 7.37 3.29 1.74
CA LEU A 109 7.02 2.80 3.06
C LEU A 109 7.95 3.45 4.07
N TYR A 110 7.38 3.97 5.14
CA TYR A 110 8.12 4.58 6.22
C TYR A 110 7.74 3.99 7.57
N GLU A 111 8.75 3.71 8.37
CA GLU A 111 8.61 3.40 9.78
C GLU A 111 8.77 4.66 10.63
N LEU A 112 7.83 4.85 11.54
CA LEU A 112 7.80 5.97 12.48
C LEU A 112 7.97 5.45 13.90
N ALA A 113 8.99 5.94 14.60
CA ALA A 113 9.18 5.69 16.03
C ALA A 113 8.55 6.83 16.85
N GLU A 114 7.59 6.51 17.73
CA GLU A 114 6.91 7.52 18.56
C GLU A 114 7.87 8.22 19.54
N ARG A 115 8.82 7.48 20.11
CA ARG A 115 9.67 7.97 21.22
C ARG A 115 10.83 8.88 20.76
N GLY A 116 11.03 9.06 19.46
CA GLY A 116 12.12 9.87 18.92
C GLY A 116 11.80 10.63 17.63
N GLU A 117 10.54 10.64 17.20
CA GLU A 117 10.07 11.21 15.92
C GLU A 117 10.95 10.85 14.70
N SER A 118 11.66 9.72 14.77
CA SER A 118 12.56 9.31 13.71
C SER A 118 11.75 8.64 12.62
N LEU A 119 11.85 9.17 11.40
CA LEU A 119 11.25 8.61 10.21
C LEU A 119 12.32 7.83 9.44
N ARG A 120 12.06 6.54 9.19
CA ARG A 120 12.95 5.69 8.40
C ARG A 120 12.24 5.19 7.16
N GLU A 121 12.78 5.47 5.98
CA GLU A 121 12.30 4.85 4.75
C GLU A 121 12.73 3.38 4.69
N ILE A 122 11.79 2.51 4.33
CA ILE A 122 11.98 1.07 4.21
C ILE A 122 12.01 0.72 2.73
N ASP A 123 13.09 0.04 2.32
CA ASP A 123 13.17 -0.52 0.98
C ASP A 123 12.26 -1.75 0.85
N CYS A 124 11.26 -1.64 -0.01
CA CYS A 124 10.35 -2.73 -0.35
C CYS A 124 10.90 -3.64 -1.46
N GLY A 125 12.00 -3.26 -2.12
CA GLY A 125 12.62 -4.02 -3.20
C GLY A 125 13.61 -5.08 -2.73
N ASP A 126 14.19 -4.90 -1.54
CA ASP A 126 15.14 -5.86 -0.96
C ASP A 126 14.41 -7.11 -0.45
N ARG A 127 14.49 -8.20 -1.22
CA ARG A 127 13.88 -9.50 -0.88
C ARG A 127 14.75 -10.33 0.06
N GLY A 128 15.95 -9.86 0.43
CA GLY A 128 17.01 -10.78 0.84
C GLY A 128 17.28 -11.82 -0.25
N ASN A 129 18.22 -12.73 -0.03
CA ASN A 129 18.59 -13.74 -1.03
C ASN A 129 17.57 -14.90 -1.11
N ILE A 130 16.27 -14.60 -1.24
CA ILE A 130 15.19 -15.58 -1.32
C ILE A 130 14.56 -15.49 -2.71
N ALA A 131 15.01 -16.36 -3.62
CA ALA A 131 14.42 -16.50 -4.94
C ALA A 131 13.14 -17.33 -4.87
N THR A 132 12.00 -16.68 -4.63
CA THR A 132 10.68 -17.32 -4.79
C THR A 132 10.22 -17.16 -6.24
N ARG A 133 10.09 -18.28 -6.96
CA ARG A 133 9.51 -18.33 -8.31
C ARG A 133 8.25 -19.18 -8.25
N LEU A 134 7.10 -18.55 -8.50
CA LEU A 134 5.86 -19.28 -8.79
C LEU A 134 6.04 -19.98 -10.15
N VAL A 135 6.14 -21.30 -10.13
CA VAL A 135 6.10 -22.10 -11.36
C VAL A 135 4.64 -22.16 -11.78
N HIS A 136 4.35 -21.77 -13.01
CA HIS A 136 3.02 -21.91 -13.60
C HIS A 136 2.54 -23.36 -13.43
N CYS A 137 1.40 -23.55 -12.76
CA CYS A 137 0.72 -24.84 -12.76
C CYS A 137 0.08 -25.02 -14.14
N THR A 138 0.83 -25.59 -15.08
CA THR A 138 0.19 -26.22 -16.24
C THR A 138 -0.49 -27.48 -15.73
N ASP A 139 -1.81 -27.43 -15.71
CA ASP A 139 -2.65 -28.56 -15.36
C ASP A 139 -2.54 -29.69 -16.41
N GLU A 140 -1.43 -30.43 -16.39
CA GLU A 140 -1.29 -31.68 -17.14
C GLU A 140 -1.87 -32.88 -16.38
N LYS A 141 -1.98 -32.79 -15.05
CA LYS A 141 -2.47 -33.90 -14.21
C LYS A 141 -4.00 -34.03 -14.19
N CYS A 142 -4.80 -32.96 -14.28
CA CYS A 142 -6.27 -33.10 -14.34
C CYS A 142 -6.78 -33.53 -15.74
N ARG A 143 -5.95 -33.43 -16.80
CA ARG A 143 -6.32 -33.87 -18.16
C ARG A 143 -6.40 -35.40 -18.32
N ARG A 144 -5.75 -36.18 -17.44
CA ARG A 144 -5.65 -37.65 -17.61
C ARG A 144 -6.83 -38.41 -16.99
N ILE A 145 -7.57 -37.81 -16.06
CA ILE A 145 -8.70 -38.46 -15.37
C ILE A 145 -10.00 -38.42 -16.21
N ARG A 146 -10.12 -37.50 -17.18
CA ARG A 146 -11.33 -37.34 -18.00
C ARG A 146 -11.39 -38.21 -19.27
N ARG A 147 -10.36 -39.03 -19.54
CA ARG A 147 -10.30 -39.95 -20.70
C ARG A 147 -10.52 -41.42 -20.37
N HIS A 148 -10.80 -41.77 -19.11
CA HIS A 148 -10.98 -43.17 -18.68
C HIS A 148 -12.43 -43.57 -18.33
N VAL A 149 -13.42 -42.73 -18.63
CA VAL A 149 -14.84 -43.10 -18.54
C VAL A 149 -15.57 -42.64 -19.81
N ALA A 150 -15.43 -43.45 -20.85
CA ALA A 150 -16.39 -43.51 -21.96
C ALA A 150 -16.50 -44.98 -22.35
N PRO A 151 -17.57 -45.69 -21.96
CA PRO A 151 -17.74 -47.08 -22.35
C PRO A 151 -17.99 -47.18 -23.86
N ARG A 152 -17.29 -48.12 -24.49
CA ARG A 152 -17.55 -48.61 -25.84
C ARG A 152 -18.88 -49.37 -25.84
N ARG A 153 -19.69 -49.10 -26.88
CA ARG A 153 -20.80 -49.88 -27.46
C ARG A 153 -21.67 -50.72 -26.53
#